data_AF-A0A6C0L8V2-F1
#
_entry.id   AF-A0A6C0L8V2-F1
#
_cell.length_a   1.000
_cell.length_b   1.000
_cell.length_c   1.000
_cell.angle_alpha   90.00
_cell.angle_beta   90.00
_cell.angle_gamma   90.00
#
_symmetry.space_group_name_H-M   'P 1'
#
loop_
_entity.id
_entity.type
_entity.pdbx_description
1 polymer ?
#
loop_
_entity_poly.entity_id
_entity_poly.type
_entity_poly.pdbx_seq_one_letter_code
_entity_poly.pdbx_strand_id
1 'polypeptide(L)'
;MFQNFELEIFIMILLLLIIISMIPLIELKYHNDLYDNIESFNKYCLNNDIKLISELDVKDTYMWNMSSYIYDYNNLSNFFFKKKSIESNDYMGLNRNVSKVQVNNNYIDNIMKIYNYYLYMSLGFFIVIVLFFISQVYILTGITENSEFKYCMSTSGSNSDANIAEIFRYYIYILFIYGILFIIFFSVILKKLTELYADTDTYEYIMLMKEFDILLTENKPANAAITNILRKYSKNKINSIEHVAINNKMILNELLNVYNKGKEKNLIVKYENNNNYKITLKNIEKMEYYNSDESKDKVKNKVNDIFQFIYVYIIFLIVPIYILSISLKGNYIYLLFTIMAIIIFSISIYNIYNTLQN
;
A
#
# COMPACT_ATOMS: atom_id res chain seq x y z
N MET A 1 24.58 -35.97 -6.58
CA MET A 1 25.26 -35.08 -5.61
C MET A 1 25.03 -33.65 -6.09
N PHE A 2 24.31 -32.84 -5.33
CA PHE A 2 23.90 -31.47 -5.70
C PHE A 2 25.15 -30.59 -5.90
N GLN A 3 25.61 -30.42 -7.14
CA GLN A 3 26.81 -29.63 -7.43
C GLN A 3 26.58 -28.11 -7.28
N ASN A 4 25.33 -27.64 -7.10
CA ASN A 4 24.96 -26.22 -7.07
C ASN A 4 23.96 -25.88 -5.94
N PHE A 5 24.03 -26.55 -4.79
CA PHE A 5 23.05 -26.39 -3.69
C PHE A 5 22.87 -24.92 -3.22
N GLU A 6 23.95 -24.15 -3.16
CA GLU A 6 23.91 -22.74 -2.76
C GLU A 6 23.17 -21.85 -3.77
N LEU A 7 23.38 -22.10 -5.07
CA LEU A 7 22.67 -21.41 -6.15
C LEU A 7 21.18 -21.75 -6.14
N GLU A 8 20.84 -23.01 -5.89
CA GLU A 8 19.44 -23.46 -5.80
C GLU A 8 18.72 -22.81 -4.62
N ILE A 9 19.36 -22.75 -3.45
CA ILE A 9 18.82 -22.01 -2.29
C ILE A 9 18.64 -20.53 -2.63
N PHE A 10 19.64 -19.91 -3.24
CA PHE A 10 19.56 -18.49 -3.62
C PHE A 10 18.38 -18.23 -4.55
N ILE A 11 18.20 -19.05 -5.59
CA ILE A 11 17.09 -18.90 -6.54
C ILE A 11 15.74 -19.13 -5.86
N MET A 12 15.62 -20.11 -4.96
CA MET A 12 14.39 -20.35 -4.18
C MET A 12 14.04 -19.16 -3.28
N ILE A 13 15.04 -18.57 -2.61
CA ILE A 13 14.85 -17.36 -1.79
C ILE A 13 14.41 -16.20 -2.68
N LEU A 14 15.03 -16.03 -3.85
CA LEU A 14 14.70 -14.96 -4.79
C LEU A 14 13.25 -15.07 -5.30
N LEU A 15 12.80 -16.29 -5.64
CA LEU A 15 11.41 -16.55 -6.02
C LEU A 15 10.43 -16.21 -4.91
N LEU A 16 10.72 -16.65 -3.68
CA LEU A 16 9.88 -16.37 -2.51
C LEU A 16 9.78 -14.87 -2.24
N LEU A 17 10.88 -14.12 -2.35
CA LEU A 17 10.91 -12.68 -2.14
C LEU A 17 10.13 -11.92 -3.23
N ILE A 18 10.20 -12.36 -4.49
CA ILE A 18 9.37 -11.78 -5.56
C ILE A 18 7.89 -11.99 -5.23
N ILE A 19 7.49 -13.21 -4.84
CA ILE A 19 6.09 -13.51 -4.48
C ILE A 19 5.63 -12.65 -3.31
N ILE A 20 6.44 -12.54 -2.25
CA ILE A 20 6.12 -11.71 -1.08
C ILE A 20 5.91 -10.24 -1.50
N SER A 21 6.71 -9.73 -2.42
CA SER A 21 6.56 -8.35 -2.91
C SER A 21 5.26 -8.11 -3.69
N MET A 22 4.63 -9.16 -4.23
CA MET A 22 3.35 -9.06 -4.95
C MET A 22 2.14 -8.98 -4.00
N ILE A 23 2.25 -9.54 -2.79
CA ILE A 23 1.15 -9.68 -1.83
C ILE A 23 0.39 -8.35 -1.62
N PRO A 24 1.05 -7.20 -1.37
CA PRO A 24 0.36 -5.94 -1.13
C PRO A 24 -0.52 -5.47 -2.29
N LEU A 25 -0.16 -5.81 -3.54
CA LEU A 25 -0.94 -5.44 -4.72
C LEU A 25 -2.17 -6.34 -4.89
N ILE A 26 -2.03 -7.63 -4.55
CA ILE A 26 -3.12 -8.61 -4.56
C ILE A 26 -4.15 -8.25 -3.49
N GLU A 27 -3.69 -7.97 -2.27
CA GLU A 27 -4.56 -7.54 -1.18
C GLU A 27 -5.29 -6.24 -1.51
N LEU A 28 -4.58 -5.26 -2.09
CA LEU A 28 -5.20 -3.99 -2.51
C LEU A 28 -6.36 -4.19 -3.48
N LYS A 29 -6.15 -5.03 -4.51
CA LYS A 29 -7.20 -5.34 -5.49
C LYS A 29 -8.38 -6.06 -4.86
N TYR A 30 -8.11 -7.03 -3.98
CA TYR A 30 -9.21 -7.69 -3.29
C TYR A 30 -10.02 -6.73 -2.43
N HIS A 31 -9.36 -5.92 -1.59
CA HIS A 31 -10.09 -5.05 -0.68
C HIS A 31 -10.96 -4.07 -1.47
N ASN A 32 -10.45 -3.57 -2.60
CA ASN A 32 -11.25 -2.79 -3.53
C ASN A 32 -12.51 -3.53 -4.00
N ASP A 33 -12.38 -4.78 -4.45
CA ASP A 33 -13.51 -5.56 -4.97
C ASP A 33 -14.49 -5.99 -3.86
N LEU A 34 -13.96 -6.37 -2.69
CA LEU A 34 -14.74 -6.70 -1.50
C LEU A 34 -15.59 -5.52 -1.06
N TYR A 35 -15.01 -4.32 -0.94
CA TYR A 35 -15.74 -3.16 -0.45
C TYR A 35 -16.79 -2.66 -1.44
N ASP A 36 -16.58 -2.88 -2.75
CA ASP A 36 -17.58 -2.59 -3.77
C ASP A 36 -18.77 -3.55 -3.67
N ASN A 37 -18.48 -4.84 -3.46
CA ASN A 37 -19.48 -5.87 -3.26
C ASN A 37 -20.27 -5.66 -1.96
N ILE A 38 -19.60 -5.30 -0.86
CA ILE A 38 -20.27 -4.99 0.42
C ILE A 38 -21.22 -3.81 0.25
N GLU A 39 -20.79 -2.70 -0.37
CA GLU A 39 -21.67 -1.56 -0.58
C GLU A 39 -22.85 -1.92 -1.50
N SER A 40 -22.61 -2.70 -2.56
CA SER A 40 -23.65 -3.17 -3.48
C SER A 40 -24.68 -4.06 -2.78
N PHE A 41 -24.22 -4.98 -1.92
CA PHE A 41 -25.07 -5.85 -1.11
C PHE A 41 -25.89 -5.03 -0.11
N ASN A 42 -25.26 -4.08 0.59
CA ASN A 42 -25.93 -3.20 1.54
C ASN A 42 -27.04 -2.37 0.85
N LYS A 43 -26.78 -1.83 -0.35
CA LYS A 43 -27.79 -1.13 -1.17
C LYS A 43 -28.95 -2.06 -1.55
N TYR A 44 -28.64 -3.30 -1.95
CA TYR A 44 -29.64 -4.30 -2.29
C TYR A 44 -30.54 -4.66 -1.09
N CYS A 45 -29.96 -4.90 0.09
CA CYS A 45 -30.72 -5.17 1.32
C CYS A 45 -31.67 -4.02 1.72
N LEU A 46 -31.39 -2.80 1.24
CA LEU A 46 -32.23 -1.62 1.43
C LEU A 46 -33.21 -1.40 0.25
N ASN A 47 -33.49 -2.44 -0.54
CA ASN A 47 -34.36 -2.42 -1.72
C ASN A 47 -33.99 -1.38 -2.78
N ASN A 48 -32.74 -0.94 -2.82
CA ASN A 48 -32.30 0.19 -3.65
C ASN A 48 -33.12 1.48 -3.46
N ASP A 49 -33.79 1.65 -2.31
CA ASP A 49 -34.50 2.89 -2.02
C ASP A 49 -33.48 3.99 -1.71
N ILE A 50 -33.45 5.01 -2.57
CA ILE A 50 -32.53 6.15 -2.49
C ILE A 50 -32.59 6.82 -1.10
N LYS A 51 -33.74 6.82 -0.42
CA LYS A 51 -33.86 7.37 0.93
C LYS A 51 -33.13 6.50 1.96
N LEU A 52 -33.29 5.17 1.89
CA LEU A 52 -32.66 4.23 2.80
C LEU A 52 -31.15 4.07 2.54
N ILE A 53 -30.71 4.14 1.27
CA ILE A 53 -29.28 4.15 0.91
C ILE A 53 -28.55 5.33 1.57
N SER A 54 -29.22 6.48 1.68
CA SER A 54 -28.67 7.66 2.35
C SER A 54 -28.56 7.51 3.87
N GLU A 55 -29.13 6.44 4.44
CA GLU A 55 -29.05 6.07 5.85
C GLU A 55 -27.96 5.03 6.13
N LEU A 56 -27.16 4.62 5.14
CA LEU A 56 -26.01 3.73 5.38
C LEU A 56 -25.01 4.40 6.33
N ASP A 57 -24.57 3.64 7.33
CA ASP A 57 -23.54 4.09 8.25
C ASP A 57 -22.22 4.22 7.46
N VAL A 58 -21.34 5.14 7.85
CA VAL A 58 -20.05 5.37 7.16
C VAL A 58 -19.28 4.06 6.96
N LYS A 59 -19.25 3.19 7.97
CA LYS A 59 -18.56 1.88 7.92
C LYS A 59 -19.04 0.96 6.79
N ASP A 60 -20.26 1.16 6.31
CA ASP A 60 -20.91 0.30 5.33
C ASP A 60 -20.71 0.82 3.88
N THR A 61 -19.90 1.87 3.72
CA THR A 61 -19.64 2.55 2.44
C THR A 61 -18.30 2.15 1.84
N TYR A 62 -18.22 2.14 0.50
CA TYR A 62 -16.98 1.83 -0.21
C TYR A 62 -15.87 2.82 0.15
N MET A 63 -16.18 4.13 0.14
CA MET A 63 -15.17 5.18 0.30
C MET A 63 -14.52 5.14 1.68
N TRP A 64 -15.30 4.87 2.73
CA TRP A 64 -14.77 4.64 4.07
C TRP A 64 -13.83 3.45 4.13
N ASN A 65 -14.31 2.28 3.71
CA ASN A 65 -13.55 1.05 3.84
C ASN A 65 -12.27 1.09 3.02
N MET A 66 -12.33 1.65 1.81
CA MET A 66 -11.15 1.80 0.97
C MET A 66 -10.17 2.81 1.56
N SER A 67 -10.64 3.97 2.02
CA SER A 67 -9.78 4.99 2.61
C SER A 67 -9.13 4.52 3.93
N SER A 68 -9.89 3.86 4.81
CA SER A 68 -9.36 3.31 6.06
C SER A 68 -8.43 2.11 5.83
N TYR A 69 -8.56 1.42 4.69
CA TYR A 69 -7.62 0.39 4.29
C TYR A 69 -6.30 0.96 3.76
N ILE A 70 -6.36 1.99 2.89
CA ILE A 70 -5.16 2.55 2.25
C ILE A 70 -4.38 3.52 3.15
N TYR A 71 -5.02 4.10 4.17
CA TYR A 71 -4.38 4.96 5.16
C TYR A 71 -4.33 4.32 6.56
N ASP A 72 -3.31 4.66 7.34
CA ASP A 72 -3.31 4.35 8.77
C ASP A 72 -4.22 5.32 9.54
N TYR A 73 -5.50 4.95 9.64
CA TYR A 73 -6.54 5.77 10.28
C TYR A 73 -6.27 6.06 11.76
N ASN A 74 -5.61 5.14 12.47
CA ASN A 74 -5.33 5.29 13.90
C ASN A 74 -4.24 6.35 14.13
N ASN A 75 -3.22 6.36 13.28
CA ASN A 75 -2.12 7.31 13.38
C ASN A 75 -2.36 8.64 12.65
N LEU A 76 -3.49 8.80 11.96
CA LEU A 76 -3.80 9.97 11.14
C LEU A 76 -3.77 11.30 11.93
N SER A 77 -4.15 11.29 13.21
CA SER A 77 -4.15 12.48 14.08
C SER A 77 -2.75 13.02 14.39
N ASN A 78 -1.70 12.20 14.26
CA ASN A 78 -0.31 12.64 14.42
C ASN A 78 0.10 13.65 13.35
N PHE A 79 -0.64 13.69 12.23
CA PHE A 79 -0.38 14.56 11.09
C PHE A 79 -1.24 15.83 11.10
N PHE A 80 -2.01 16.06 12.16
CA PHE A 80 -2.82 17.26 12.32
C PHE A 80 -1.97 18.44 12.82
N PHE A 81 -2.23 19.64 12.30
CA PHE A 81 -1.61 20.87 12.78
C PHE A 81 -1.95 21.11 14.26
N LYS A 82 -0.96 21.42 15.11
CA LYS A 82 -1.20 21.86 16.50
C LYS A 82 -1.28 23.39 16.57
N LYS A 83 -2.19 23.94 17.39
CA LYS A 83 -2.45 25.38 17.51
C LYS A 83 -1.28 26.18 18.14
N LYS A 84 -0.33 25.54 18.82
CA LYS A 84 0.71 26.19 19.65
C LYS A 84 2.14 26.17 19.09
N SER A 85 2.40 25.59 17.92
CA SER A 85 3.77 25.58 17.37
C SER A 85 4.07 26.88 16.61
N ILE A 86 4.76 27.80 17.27
CA ILE A 86 5.50 28.91 16.63
C ILE A 86 6.74 28.36 15.89
N GLU A 87 7.17 27.16 16.25
CA GLU A 87 8.20 26.38 15.56
C GLU A 87 7.70 24.95 15.43
N SER A 88 7.21 24.56 14.25
CA SER A 88 7.16 23.14 13.88
C SER A 88 7.29 23.06 12.37
N ASN A 89 8.43 22.51 11.95
CA ASN A 89 8.72 22.20 10.55
C ASN A 89 7.51 21.51 9.90
N ASP A 90 7.20 21.98 8.70
CA ASP A 90 6.11 21.52 7.85
C ASP A 90 5.92 20.00 7.85
N TYR A 91 4.81 19.50 8.39
CA TYR A 91 4.32 18.16 8.04
C TYR A 91 3.48 18.19 6.74
N MET A 92 3.17 19.38 6.21
CA MET A 92 2.35 19.56 5.01
C MET A 92 3.06 19.08 3.72
N GLY A 93 4.40 19.03 3.73
CA GLY A 93 5.22 18.54 2.62
C GLY A 93 5.89 17.17 2.83
N LEU A 94 6.09 16.74 4.08
CA LEU A 94 6.75 15.47 4.41
C LEU A 94 5.84 14.24 4.21
N ASN A 95 4.52 14.41 4.23
CA ASN A 95 3.59 13.29 4.15
C ASN A 95 3.46 12.60 2.79
N ARG A 96 4.02 13.15 1.70
CA ARG A 96 3.91 12.53 0.37
C ARG A 96 5.19 11.86 -0.12
N ASN A 97 6.35 12.26 0.39
CA ASN A 97 7.64 11.94 -0.24
C ASN A 97 8.57 11.05 0.61
N VAL A 98 8.22 10.75 1.88
CA VAL A 98 9.05 9.91 2.75
C VAL A 98 8.23 8.81 3.42
N SER A 99 8.78 7.60 3.52
CA SER A 99 8.11 6.45 4.16
C SER A 99 8.08 6.53 5.69
N LYS A 100 9.00 7.31 6.29
CA LYS A 100 9.04 7.57 7.74
C LYS A 100 9.06 9.07 8.02
N VAL A 101 8.32 9.45 9.07
CA VAL A 101 8.16 10.83 9.51
C VAL A 101 8.54 10.91 10.99
N GLN A 102 9.32 11.92 11.38
CA GLN A 102 9.68 12.13 12.78
C GLN A 102 8.56 12.91 13.49
N VAL A 103 7.93 12.33 14.50
CA VAL A 103 6.89 12.95 15.34
C VAL A 103 7.32 12.84 16.80
N ASN A 104 7.44 13.99 17.49
CA ASN A 104 7.86 14.07 18.89
C ASN A 104 9.16 13.27 19.17
N ASN A 105 10.20 13.45 18.36
CA ASN A 105 11.49 12.74 18.41
C ASN A 105 11.45 11.23 18.10
N ASN A 106 10.30 10.65 17.78
CA ASN A 106 10.17 9.25 17.37
C ASN A 106 9.91 9.15 15.86
N TYR A 107 10.49 8.16 15.20
CA TYR A 107 10.17 7.87 13.80
C TYR A 107 8.94 6.98 13.73
N ILE A 108 7.89 7.48 13.08
CA ILE A 108 6.68 6.73 12.75
C ILE A 108 6.59 6.53 11.25
N ASP A 109 5.89 5.48 10.82
CA ASP A 109 5.62 5.28 9.41
C ASP A 109 4.65 6.35 8.89
N ASN A 110 4.79 6.67 7.61
CA ASN A 110 3.87 7.58 6.91
C ASN A 110 2.44 6.98 6.88
N ILE A 111 1.43 7.85 6.85
CA ILE A 111 0.01 7.49 6.68
C ILE A 111 -0.27 6.60 5.45
N MET A 112 0.57 6.60 4.42
CA MET A 112 0.39 5.80 3.19
C MET A 112 0.65 4.29 3.44
N LYS A 113 -0.32 3.63 4.08
CA LYS A 113 -0.18 2.25 4.58
C LYS A 113 0.22 1.24 3.50
N ILE A 114 -0.44 1.25 2.34
CA ILE A 114 -0.18 0.26 1.26
C ILE A 114 1.13 0.57 0.53
N TYR A 115 1.48 1.85 0.37
CA TYR A 115 2.81 2.23 -0.13
C TYR A 115 3.92 1.66 0.76
N ASN A 116 3.83 1.87 2.08
CA ASN A 116 4.81 1.36 3.02
C ASN A 116 4.82 -0.17 3.08
N TYR A 117 3.65 -0.80 3.03
CA TYR A 117 3.53 -2.25 3.00
C TYR A 117 4.24 -2.85 1.77
N TYR A 118 3.99 -2.28 0.58
CA TYR A 118 4.70 -2.67 -0.65
C TYR A 118 6.20 -2.44 -0.56
N LEU A 119 6.63 -1.27 -0.08
CA LEU A 119 8.05 -0.94 0.09
C LEU A 119 8.75 -1.97 1.00
N TYR A 120 8.17 -2.30 2.16
CA TYR A 120 8.79 -3.22 3.13
C TYR A 120 8.80 -4.67 2.64
N MET A 121 7.71 -5.13 2.01
CA MET A 121 7.68 -6.48 1.41
C MET A 121 8.66 -6.63 0.24
N SER A 122 8.96 -5.54 -0.46
CA SER A 122 9.92 -5.51 -1.56
C SER A 122 11.38 -5.35 -1.11
N LEU A 123 11.61 -4.80 0.08
CA LEU A 123 12.95 -4.45 0.55
C LEU A 123 13.88 -5.66 0.67
N GLY A 124 13.36 -6.80 1.13
CA GLY A 124 14.14 -8.04 1.25
C GLY A 124 14.67 -8.51 -0.11
N PHE A 125 13.85 -8.44 -1.15
CA PHE A 125 14.24 -8.76 -2.51
C PHE A 125 15.42 -7.87 -2.98
N PHE A 126 15.32 -6.56 -2.77
CA PHE A 126 16.38 -5.62 -3.17
C PHE A 126 17.69 -5.85 -2.43
N ILE A 127 17.64 -6.07 -1.12
CA ILE A 127 18.83 -6.35 -0.33
C ILE A 127 19.53 -7.61 -0.87
N VAL A 128 18.78 -8.67 -1.14
CA VAL A 128 19.34 -9.93 -1.67
C VAL A 128 19.96 -9.72 -3.05
N ILE A 129 19.29 -9.02 -3.97
CA ILE A 129 19.86 -8.74 -5.30
C ILE A 129 21.11 -7.88 -5.22
N VAL A 130 21.11 -6.83 -4.39
CA VAL A 130 22.26 -5.92 -4.26
C VAL A 130 23.46 -6.64 -3.64
N LEU A 131 23.25 -7.41 -2.57
CA LEU A 131 24.32 -8.21 -1.96
C LEU A 131 24.86 -9.25 -2.92
N PHE A 132 23.99 -9.92 -3.68
CA PHE A 132 24.40 -10.86 -4.70
C PHE A 132 25.23 -10.18 -5.78
N PHE A 133 24.77 -9.03 -6.30
CA PHE A 133 25.50 -8.26 -7.30
C PHE A 133 26.88 -7.82 -6.81
N ILE A 134 26.98 -7.27 -5.59
CA ILE A 134 28.26 -6.87 -4.98
C ILE A 134 29.21 -8.06 -4.85
N SER A 135 28.69 -9.23 -4.41
CA SER A 135 29.47 -10.47 -4.34
C SER A 135 30.01 -10.89 -5.70
N GLN A 136 29.20 -10.85 -6.76
CA GLN A 136 29.64 -11.19 -8.11
C GLN A 136 30.69 -10.20 -8.65
N VAL A 137 30.51 -8.90 -8.38
CA VAL A 137 31.50 -7.87 -8.75
C VAL A 137 32.82 -8.06 -8.01
N TYR A 138 32.78 -8.40 -6.72
CA TYR A 138 33.98 -8.70 -5.93
C TYR A 138 34.74 -9.90 -6.50
N ILE A 139 34.03 -10.96 -6.91
CA ILE A 139 34.65 -12.11 -7.59
C ILE A 139 35.32 -11.65 -8.89
N LEU A 140 34.63 -10.84 -9.71
CA LEU A 140 35.18 -10.34 -10.98
C LEU A 140 36.44 -9.48 -10.80
N THR A 141 36.44 -8.55 -9.85
CA THR A 141 37.60 -7.69 -9.56
C THR A 141 38.73 -8.44 -8.87
N GLY A 142 38.41 -9.53 -8.17
CA GLY A 142 39.36 -10.45 -7.57
C GLY A 142 40.08 -11.37 -8.57
N ILE A 143 39.64 -11.45 -9.83
CA ILE A 143 40.35 -12.17 -10.91
C ILE A 143 41.54 -11.31 -11.37
N THR A 144 42.61 -11.32 -10.58
CA THR A 144 43.94 -10.79 -10.94
C THR A 144 44.92 -11.95 -11.12
N GLU A 145 46.09 -11.70 -11.72
CA GLU A 145 46.99 -12.77 -12.24
C GLU A 145 47.41 -13.84 -11.22
N ASN A 146 47.26 -13.59 -9.91
CA ASN A 146 47.68 -14.47 -8.81
C ASN A 146 46.55 -14.91 -7.84
N SER A 147 45.27 -14.80 -8.20
CA SER A 147 44.18 -15.21 -7.30
C SER A 147 43.71 -16.65 -7.48
N GLU A 148 43.27 -17.29 -6.38
CA GLU A 148 42.65 -18.62 -6.39
C GLU A 148 41.43 -18.70 -7.34
N PHE A 149 40.76 -17.57 -7.57
CA PHE A 149 39.64 -17.46 -8.51
C PHE A 149 40.05 -17.70 -9.98
N LYS A 150 41.25 -17.28 -10.40
CA LYS A 150 41.78 -17.56 -11.74
C LYS A 150 42.06 -19.05 -11.92
N TYR A 151 42.57 -19.72 -10.88
CA TYR A 151 42.81 -21.17 -10.89
C TYR A 151 41.53 -21.98 -11.05
N CYS A 152 40.42 -21.54 -10.45
CA CYS A 152 39.12 -22.20 -10.59
C CYS A 152 38.43 -21.92 -11.94
N MET A 153 38.76 -20.81 -12.62
CA MET A 153 38.18 -20.44 -13.92
C MET A 153 39.05 -20.79 -15.13
N SER A 154 40.30 -21.22 -14.92
CA SER A 154 41.18 -21.75 -15.97
C SER A 154 41.08 -23.27 -15.99
N THR A 155 40.41 -23.83 -16.99
CA THR A 155 40.52 -25.27 -17.25
C THR A 155 41.92 -25.56 -17.74
N SER A 156 42.65 -26.37 -16.98
CA SER A 156 43.98 -26.86 -17.29
C SER A 156 44.09 -27.32 -18.76
N GLY A 157 44.83 -26.58 -19.59
CA GLY A 157 45.51 -27.17 -20.76
C GLY A 157 45.15 -26.70 -22.17
N SER A 158 44.43 -25.59 -22.40
CA SER A 158 44.31 -25.05 -23.77
C SER A 158 44.28 -23.54 -23.81
N ASN A 159 44.78 -22.94 -24.89
CA ASN A 159 44.78 -21.50 -25.24
C ASN A 159 43.36 -20.84 -25.30
N SER A 160 42.40 -21.36 -24.55
CA SER A 160 41.01 -20.93 -24.41
C SER A 160 40.77 -20.09 -23.15
N ASP A 161 41.82 -19.72 -22.41
CA ASP A 161 41.74 -18.96 -21.14
C ASP A 161 41.01 -17.61 -21.26
N ALA A 162 40.88 -17.08 -22.48
CA ALA A 162 40.08 -15.88 -22.76
C ALA A 162 38.56 -16.11 -22.65
N ASN A 163 38.04 -17.34 -22.76
CA ASN A 163 36.60 -17.59 -22.93
C ASN A 163 35.78 -17.59 -21.62
N ILE A 164 36.27 -18.20 -20.54
CA ILE A 164 35.45 -18.38 -19.32
C ILE A 164 35.29 -17.06 -18.55
N ALA A 165 36.36 -16.28 -18.43
CA ALA A 165 36.31 -14.95 -17.83
C ALA A 165 35.42 -14.00 -18.64
N GLU A 166 35.42 -14.11 -19.97
CA GLU A 166 34.54 -13.33 -20.84
C GLU A 166 33.06 -13.74 -20.68
N ILE A 167 32.77 -15.04 -20.62
CA ILE A 167 31.42 -15.57 -20.33
C ILE A 167 30.93 -15.10 -18.96
N PHE A 168 31.78 -15.14 -17.92
CA PHE A 168 31.44 -14.66 -16.58
C PHE A 168 31.17 -13.15 -16.56
N ARG A 169 31.96 -12.37 -17.31
CA ARG A 169 31.72 -10.94 -17.50
C ARG A 169 30.38 -10.66 -18.19
N TYR A 170 30.02 -11.41 -19.24
CA TYR A 170 28.71 -11.29 -19.89
C TYR A 170 27.56 -11.66 -18.94
N TYR A 171 27.72 -12.70 -18.13
CA TYR A 171 26.74 -13.07 -17.10
C TYR A 171 26.50 -11.93 -16.10
N ILE A 172 27.56 -11.28 -15.60
CA ILE A 172 27.44 -10.13 -14.69
C ILE A 172 26.71 -8.97 -15.36
N TYR A 173 26.98 -8.67 -16.64
CA TYR A 173 26.26 -7.63 -17.37
C TYR A 173 24.78 -7.95 -17.51
N ILE A 174 24.42 -9.19 -17.82
CA ILE A 174 23.03 -9.64 -17.90
C ILE A 174 22.35 -9.49 -16.52
N LEU A 175 23.03 -9.88 -15.45
CA LEU A 175 22.52 -9.75 -14.09
C LEU A 175 22.33 -8.29 -13.66
N PHE A 176 23.25 -7.41 -14.06
CA PHE A 176 23.14 -5.98 -13.84
C PHE A 176 21.92 -5.38 -14.55
N ILE A 177 21.73 -5.73 -15.84
CA ILE A 177 20.55 -5.31 -16.60
C ILE A 177 19.27 -5.83 -15.92
N TYR A 178 19.27 -7.08 -15.48
CA TYR A 178 18.13 -7.69 -14.80
C TYR A 178 17.79 -6.98 -13.48
N GLY A 179 18.80 -6.64 -12.68
CA GLY A 179 18.62 -5.85 -11.45
C GLY A 179 18.08 -4.44 -11.71
N ILE A 180 18.59 -3.76 -12.74
CA ILE A 180 18.09 -2.44 -13.16
C ILE A 180 16.63 -2.51 -13.59
N LEU A 181 16.25 -3.51 -14.40
CA LEU A 181 14.88 -3.69 -14.84
C LEU A 181 13.92 -3.84 -13.67
N PHE A 182 14.31 -4.59 -12.64
CA PHE A 182 13.54 -4.66 -11.40
C PHE A 182 13.43 -3.31 -10.71
N ILE A 183 14.55 -2.61 -10.48
CA ILE A 183 14.52 -1.28 -9.84
C ILE A 183 13.56 -0.34 -10.56
N ILE A 184 13.60 -0.29 -11.90
CA ILE A 184 12.69 0.52 -12.72
C ILE A 184 11.25 0.08 -12.50
N PHE A 185 10.97 -1.22 -12.59
CA PHE A 185 9.63 -1.78 -12.44
C PHE A 185 9.01 -1.47 -11.06
N PHE A 186 9.73 -1.76 -9.97
CA PHE A 186 9.29 -1.43 -8.61
C PHE A 186 9.11 0.08 -8.42
N SER A 187 9.96 0.91 -9.01
CA SER A 187 9.82 2.38 -8.95
C SER A 187 8.55 2.83 -9.67
N VAL A 188 8.18 2.20 -10.78
CA VAL A 188 6.90 2.45 -11.47
C VAL A 188 5.71 2.06 -10.59
N ILE A 189 5.76 0.92 -9.90
CA ILE A 189 4.69 0.51 -8.98
C ILE A 189 4.58 1.47 -7.79
N LEU A 190 5.70 1.83 -7.16
CA LEU A 190 5.71 2.81 -6.07
C LEU A 190 5.12 4.15 -6.53
N LYS A 191 5.47 4.62 -7.72
CA LYS A 191 4.88 5.82 -8.32
C LYS A 191 3.36 5.67 -8.48
N LYS A 192 2.89 4.53 -8.99
CA LYS A 192 1.46 4.25 -9.17
C LYS A 192 0.70 4.17 -7.85
N LEU A 193 1.32 3.61 -6.82
CA LEU A 193 0.80 3.67 -5.44
C LEU A 193 0.74 5.11 -4.95
N THR A 194 1.75 5.95 -5.19
CA THR A 194 1.70 7.39 -4.84
C THR A 194 0.57 8.12 -5.58
N GLU A 195 0.35 7.81 -6.87
CA GLU A 195 -0.78 8.36 -7.66
C GLU A 195 -2.14 8.01 -7.03
N LEU A 196 -2.31 6.83 -6.44
CA LEU A 196 -3.54 6.47 -5.70
C LEU A 196 -3.80 7.46 -4.55
N TYR A 197 -2.76 7.95 -3.88
CA TYR A 197 -2.90 8.89 -2.76
C TYR A 197 -2.94 10.37 -3.19
N ALA A 198 -2.36 10.69 -4.34
CA ALA A 198 -2.20 12.06 -4.82
C ALA A 198 -3.34 12.50 -5.75
N ASP A 199 -3.81 11.59 -6.59
CA ASP A 199 -4.77 11.85 -7.67
C ASP A 199 -6.20 11.42 -7.29
N THR A 200 -6.39 10.91 -6.08
CA THR A 200 -7.72 10.63 -5.54
C THR A 200 -8.00 11.54 -4.36
N ASP A 201 -9.29 11.83 -4.15
CA ASP A 201 -9.75 12.68 -3.06
C ASP A 201 -9.82 11.93 -1.70
N THR A 202 -9.27 10.71 -1.62
CA THR A 202 -9.34 9.85 -0.42
C THR A 202 -8.63 10.46 0.78
N TYR A 203 -7.54 11.23 0.56
CA TYR A 203 -6.85 11.92 1.65
C TYR A 203 -7.75 12.99 2.28
N GLU A 204 -8.38 13.81 1.44
CA GLU A 204 -9.27 14.86 1.92
C GLU A 204 -10.48 14.28 2.67
N TYR A 205 -11.03 13.19 2.15
CA TYR A 205 -12.11 12.44 2.78
C TYR A 205 -11.71 11.85 4.14
N ILE A 206 -10.62 11.08 4.22
CA ILE A 206 -10.24 10.38 5.47
C ILE A 206 -9.83 11.35 6.57
N MET A 207 -9.19 12.47 6.21
CA MET A 207 -8.86 13.55 7.14
C MET A 207 -10.12 14.16 7.74
N LEU A 208 -11.12 14.44 6.91
CA LEU A 208 -12.41 14.96 7.37
C LEU A 208 -13.14 13.96 8.28
N MET A 209 -13.11 12.67 7.95
CA MET A 209 -13.70 11.63 8.81
C MET A 209 -13.00 11.59 10.17
N LYS A 210 -11.67 11.67 10.20
CA LYS A 210 -10.91 11.69 11.46
C LYS A 210 -11.17 12.96 12.27
N GLU A 211 -11.34 14.11 11.62
CA GLU A 211 -11.77 15.33 12.28
C GLU A 211 -13.14 15.12 12.97
N PHE A 212 -14.13 14.58 12.27
CA PHE A 212 -15.45 14.29 12.86
C PHE A 212 -15.37 13.28 14.01
N ASP A 213 -14.58 12.22 13.85
CA ASP A 213 -14.39 11.19 14.87
C ASP A 213 -13.83 11.79 16.17
N ILE A 214 -12.79 12.63 16.09
CA ILE A 214 -12.25 13.33 17.26
C ILE A 214 -13.32 14.20 17.94
N LEU A 215 -14.11 14.94 17.16
CA LEU A 215 -15.19 15.78 17.71
C LEU A 215 -16.26 14.94 18.43
N LEU A 216 -16.64 13.80 17.85
CA LEU A 216 -17.61 12.87 18.41
C LEU A 216 -17.10 12.18 19.67
N THR A 217 -15.87 11.68 19.65
CA THR A 217 -15.26 10.95 20.76
C THR A 217 -14.99 11.86 21.96
N GLU A 218 -14.46 13.06 21.73
CA GLU A 218 -14.15 13.97 22.83
C GLU A 218 -15.37 14.75 23.34
N ASN A 219 -16.38 14.96 22.48
CA ASN A 219 -17.67 15.58 22.80
C ASN A 219 -17.57 16.83 23.69
N LYS A 220 -16.68 17.75 23.34
CA LYS A 220 -16.51 19.01 24.07
C LYS A 220 -17.77 19.89 23.97
N PRO A 221 -18.19 20.57 25.06
CA PRO A 221 -19.37 21.46 25.04
C PRO A 221 -19.31 22.54 23.97
N ALA A 222 -18.11 23.09 23.69
CA ALA A 222 -17.90 24.09 22.64
C ALA A 222 -18.25 23.59 21.23
N ASN A 223 -18.23 22.27 21.01
CA ASN A 223 -18.51 21.64 19.71
C ASN A 223 -19.93 21.04 19.63
N ALA A 224 -20.78 21.28 20.64
CA ALA A 224 -22.09 20.62 20.78
C ALA A 224 -22.99 20.77 19.55
N ALA A 225 -22.89 21.89 18.81
CA ALA A 225 -23.69 22.10 17.61
C ALA A 225 -23.43 21.04 16.52
N ILE A 226 -22.16 20.68 16.29
CA ILE A 226 -21.78 19.65 15.31
C ILE A 226 -22.04 18.25 15.89
N THR A 227 -21.62 18.00 17.14
CA THR A 227 -21.73 16.65 17.73
C THR A 227 -23.18 16.22 17.93
N ASN A 228 -24.09 17.14 18.25
CA ASN A 228 -25.52 16.84 18.36
C ASN A 228 -26.15 16.46 17.02
N ILE A 229 -25.75 17.12 15.92
CA ILE A 229 -26.22 16.75 14.57
C ILE A 229 -25.71 15.34 14.24
N LEU A 230 -24.42 15.07 14.40
CA LEU A 230 -23.86 13.75 14.11
C LEU A 230 -24.52 12.63 14.94
N ARG A 231 -24.78 12.88 16.23
CA ARG A 231 -25.46 11.92 17.12
C ARG A 231 -26.91 11.67 16.78
N LYS A 232 -27.64 12.70 16.30
CA LYS A 232 -29.04 12.57 15.87
C LYS A 232 -29.21 11.51 14.78
N TYR A 233 -28.17 11.31 13.97
CA TYR A 233 -28.16 10.37 12.85
C TYR A 233 -27.16 9.22 13.04
N SER A 234 -26.84 8.91 14.29
CA SER A 234 -26.11 7.71 14.67
C SER A 234 -27.11 6.65 15.13
N LYS A 235 -27.10 5.47 14.50
CA LYS A 235 -28.02 4.37 14.88
C LYS A 235 -27.70 3.79 16.26
N ASN A 236 -26.43 3.83 16.64
CA ASN A 236 -25.94 3.38 17.93
C ASN A 236 -25.54 4.59 18.80
N LYS A 237 -25.69 4.51 20.12
CA LYS A 237 -25.20 5.53 21.09
C LYS A 237 -23.65 5.63 21.13
N ILE A 238 -22.95 5.14 20.11
CA ILE A 238 -21.50 5.01 20.04
C ILE A 238 -20.90 6.32 19.54
N ASN A 239 -19.80 6.76 20.17
CA ASN A 239 -19.12 8.03 19.88
C ASN A 239 -18.04 7.87 18.78
N SER A 240 -18.40 7.28 17.63
CA SER A 240 -17.49 7.16 16.48
C SER A 240 -18.20 7.48 15.16
N ILE A 241 -17.45 8.06 14.23
CA ILE A 241 -17.96 8.43 12.90
C ILE A 241 -18.43 7.22 12.09
N GLU A 242 -17.87 6.03 12.35
CA GLU A 242 -18.18 4.77 11.66
C GLU A 242 -19.67 4.41 11.70
N HIS A 243 -20.39 4.82 12.74
CA HIS A 243 -21.81 4.49 12.98
C HIS A 243 -22.78 5.62 12.63
N VAL A 244 -22.29 6.68 11.99
CA VAL A 244 -23.09 7.83 11.59
C VAL A 244 -23.48 7.70 10.12
N ALA A 245 -24.74 7.96 9.81
CA ALA A 245 -25.23 7.93 8.44
C ALA A 245 -24.91 9.21 7.64
N ILE A 246 -23.65 9.68 7.66
CA ILE A 246 -23.28 11.04 7.21
C ILE A 246 -23.54 11.34 5.73
N ASN A 247 -23.84 10.31 4.93
CA ASN A 247 -24.16 10.43 3.51
C ASN A 247 -25.60 10.92 3.26
N ASN A 248 -26.40 11.09 4.31
CA ASN A 248 -27.73 11.67 4.21
C ASN A 248 -27.68 13.17 3.90
N LYS A 249 -28.35 13.60 2.83
CA LYS A 249 -28.45 15.03 2.44
C LYS A 249 -28.96 15.92 3.56
N MET A 250 -29.87 15.43 4.41
CA MET A 250 -30.40 16.20 5.54
C MET A 250 -29.32 16.51 6.58
N ILE A 251 -28.47 15.53 6.90
CA ILE A 251 -27.33 15.72 7.81
C ILE A 251 -26.37 16.73 7.23
N LEU A 252 -26.00 16.55 5.96
CA LEU A 252 -25.03 17.41 5.29
C LEU A 252 -25.51 18.86 5.26
N ASN A 253 -26.79 19.10 4.97
CA ASN A 253 -27.39 20.43 5.03
C ASN A 253 -27.37 21.01 6.45
N GLU A 254 -27.74 20.23 7.48
CA GLU A 254 -27.67 20.67 8.88
C GLU A 254 -26.23 21.03 9.30
N LEU A 255 -25.27 20.18 8.95
CA LEU A 255 -23.85 20.39 9.23
C LEU A 255 -23.30 21.62 8.50
N LEU A 256 -23.60 21.77 7.21
CA LEU A 256 -23.18 22.91 6.39
C LEU A 256 -23.76 24.23 6.92
N ASN A 257 -25.01 24.21 7.39
CA ASN A 257 -25.62 25.39 7.99
C ASN A 257 -24.90 25.83 9.27
N VAL A 258 -24.52 24.89 10.15
CA VAL A 258 -23.74 25.20 11.35
C VAL A 258 -22.34 25.69 10.98
N TYR A 259 -21.70 25.03 10.01
CA TYR A 259 -20.38 25.38 9.52
C TYR A 259 -20.33 26.80 8.93
N ASN A 260 -21.27 27.13 8.03
CA ASN A 260 -21.33 28.42 7.34
C ASN A 260 -21.64 29.59 8.31
N LYS A 261 -22.54 29.39 9.28
CA LYS A 261 -22.80 30.37 10.35
C LYS A 261 -21.55 30.70 11.18
N GLY A 262 -20.64 29.72 11.33
CA GLY A 262 -19.35 29.92 11.99
C GLY A 262 -18.36 30.71 11.12
N LYS A 263 -18.39 30.52 9.80
CA LYS A 263 -17.52 31.17 8.81
C LYS A 263 -17.77 32.67 8.68
N GLU A 264 -19.04 33.10 8.73
CA GLU A 264 -19.44 34.52 8.55
C GLU A 264 -18.87 35.45 9.65
N LYS A 265 -18.41 34.92 10.78
CA LYS A 265 -17.89 35.72 11.91
C LYS A 265 -16.38 36.03 11.86
N ASN A 266 -15.70 35.90 10.70
CA ASN A 266 -14.24 36.09 10.54
C ASN A 266 -13.36 35.19 11.45
N LEU A 267 -13.95 34.20 12.10
CA LEU A 267 -13.23 33.16 12.83
C LEU A 267 -13.00 32.02 11.86
N ILE A 268 -11.73 31.68 11.57
CA ILE A 268 -11.41 30.34 11.09
C ILE A 268 -12.03 29.40 12.12
N VAL A 269 -13.10 28.69 11.77
CA VAL A 269 -13.84 27.84 12.71
C VAL A 269 -12.86 26.78 13.19
N LYS A 270 -12.37 26.96 14.41
CA LYS A 270 -11.41 26.06 15.07
C LYS A 270 -12.16 25.35 16.17
N TYR A 271 -12.37 24.06 16.00
CA TYR A 271 -13.02 23.25 17.01
C TYR A 271 -12.07 22.97 18.19
N GLU A 272 -12.62 22.83 19.39
CA GLU A 272 -11.85 22.48 20.59
C GLU A 272 -11.54 20.98 20.62
N ASN A 273 -10.35 20.62 21.09
CA ASN A 273 -9.98 19.22 21.32
C ASN A 273 -8.84 19.14 22.35
N ASN A 274 -8.66 17.96 22.94
CA ASN A 274 -7.69 17.67 24.01
C ASN A 274 -6.25 17.95 23.58
N ASN A 275 -5.93 17.68 22.31
CA ASN A 275 -4.57 17.72 21.79
C ASN A 275 -4.20 19.04 21.08
N ASN A 276 -5.09 20.06 21.17
CA ASN A 276 -4.93 21.35 20.50
C ASN A 276 -4.73 21.27 18.98
N TYR A 277 -5.27 20.25 18.31
CA TYR A 277 -5.29 20.17 16.86
C TYR A 277 -6.09 21.31 16.24
N LYS A 278 -5.68 21.79 15.07
CA LYS A 278 -6.39 22.78 14.25
C LYS A 278 -7.40 22.04 13.37
N ILE A 279 -8.50 21.59 13.99
CA ILE A 279 -9.64 20.99 13.30
C ILE A 279 -10.43 22.10 12.61
N THR A 280 -10.69 21.95 11.31
CA THR A 280 -11.34 22.99 10.50
C THR A 280 -12.56 22.54 9.70
N LEU A 281 -12.76 21.23 9.49
CA LEU A 281 -13.82 20.70 8.64
C LEU A 281 -13.84 21.34 7.23
N LYS A 282 -12.67 21.74 6.71
CA LYS A 282 -12.54 22.56 5.49
C LYS A 282 -13.28 21.99 4.28
N ASN A 283 -13.35 20.66 4.18
CA ASN A 283 -13.85 19.96 3.01
C ASN A 283 -15.25 19.36 3.22
N ILE A 284 -15.99 19.82 4.22
CA ILE A 284 -17.33 19.31 4.54
C ILE A 284 -18.32 19.44 3.35
N GLU A 285 -18.15 20.47 2.52
CA GLU A 285 -18.96 20.70 1.32
C GLU A 285 -18.75 19.66 0.22
N LYS A 286 -17.61 18.97 0.21
CA LYS A 286 -17.29 17.93 -0.77
C LYS A 286 -17.76 16.53 -0.38
N MET A 287 -18.42 16.37 0.78
CA MET A 287 -18.84 15.07 1.29
C MET A 287 -19.75 14.27 0.35
N GLU A 288 -20.70 14.94 -0.33
CA GLU A 288 -21.52 14.29 -1.35
C GLU A 288 -20.67 13.79 -2.51
N TYR A 289 -19.75 14.62 -2.99
CA TYR A 289 -18.86 14.28 -4.09
C TYR A 289 -17.93 13.11 -3.74
N TYR A 290 -17.37 13.03 -2.52
CA TYR A 290 -16.53 11.90 -2.12
C TYR A 290 -17.25 10.56 -2.16
N ASN A 291 -18.57 10.55 -1.95
CA ASN A 291 -19.38 9.33 -1.97
C ASN A 291 -20.08 9.10 -3.32
N SER A 292 -19.87 9.98 -4.31
CA SER A 292 -20.40 9.82 -5.67
C SER A 292 -19.71 8.69 -6.42
N ASP A 293 -20.40 8.16 -7.43
CA ASP A 293 -19.83 7.12 -8.30
C ASP A 293 -18.57 7.61 -9.01
N GLU A 294 -18.50 8.90 -9.39
CA GLU A 294 -17.31 9.49 -10.01
C GLU A 294 -16.05 9.36 -9.12
N SER A 295 -16.16 9.72 -7.84
CA SER A 295 -15.04 9.61 -6.90
C SER A 295 -14.66 8.16 -6.64
N LYS A 296 -15.65 7.26 -6.55
CA LYS A 296 -15.41 5.82 -6.35
C LYS A 296 -14.69 5.22 -7.55
N ASP A 297 -15.14 5.54 -8.77
CA ASP A 297 -14.55 5.05 -10.00
C ASP A 297 -13.10 5.53 -10.19
N LYS A 298 -12.78 6.76 -9.76
CA LYS A 298 -11.37 7.24 -9.73
C LYS A 298 -10.47 6.31 -8.91
N VAL A 299 -10.93 5.90 -7.72
CA VAL A 299 -10.17 4.99 -6.84
C VAL A 299 -10.08 3.60 -7.47
N LYS A 300 -11.21 3.04 -7.93
CA LYS A 300 -11.25 1.72 -8.58
C LYS A 300 -10.32 1.64 -9.80
N ASN A 301 -10.34 2.66 -10.64
CA ASN A 301 -9.49 2.73 -11.83
C ASN A 301 -8.01 2.78 -11.47
N LYS A 302 -7.62 3.58 -10.47
CA LYS A 302 -6.23 3.61 -9.98
C LYS A 302 -5.77 2.26 -9.42
N VAL A 303 -6.63 1.57 -8.67
CA VAL A 303 -6.34 0.20 -8.17
C VAL A 303 -6.18 -0.79 -9.34
N ASN A 304 -7.07 -0.73 -10.33
CA ASN A 304 -6.99 -1.61 -11.50
C ASN A 304 -5.71 -1.36 -12.31
N ASP A 305 -5.31 -0.11 -12.50
CA ASP A 305 -4.06 0.26 -13.16
C ASP A 305 -2.83 -0.29 -12.42
N ILE A 306 -2.83 -0.25 -11.09
CA ILE A 306 -1.77 -0.84 -10.26
C ILE A 306 -1.76 -2.38 -10.42
N PHE A 307 -2.93 -3.01 -10.42
CA PHE A 307 -3.05 -4.47 -10.47
C PHE A 307 -2.56 -5.05 -11.80
N GLN A 308 -2.65 -4.31 -12.92
CA GLN A 308 -2.12 -4.74 -14.21
C GLN A 308 -0.63 -5.07 -14.19
N PHE A 309 0.15 -4.51 -13.25
CA PHE A 309 1.57 -4.84 -13.12
C PHE A 309 1.84 -6.27 -12.61
N ILE A 310 0.82 -7.00 -12.11
CA ILE A 310 0.97 -8.42 -11.78
C ILE A 310 1.41 -9.25 -12.99
N TYR A 311 0.96 -8.90 -14.21
CA TYR A 311 1.39 -9.62 -15.41
C TYR A 311 2.89 -9.47 -15.67
N VAL A 312 3.46 -8.31 -15.35
CA VAL A 312 4.90 -8.04 -15.48
C VAL A 312 5.68 -8.81 -14.41
N TYR A 313 5.15 -8.91 -13.19
CA TYR A 313 5.73 -9.79 -12.17
C TYR A 313 5.81 -11.25 -12.62
N ILE A 314 4.78 -11.77 -13.29
CA ILE A 314 4.78 -13.14 -13.83
C ILE A 314 5.93 -13.31 -14.83
N ILE A 315 6.16 -12.32 -15.71
CA ILE A 315 7.30 -12.35 -16.64
C ILE A 315 8.64 -12.42 -15.88
N PHE A 316 8.79 -11.63 -14.83
CA PHE A 316 9.97 -11.65 -13.97
C PHE A 316 10.16 -12.96 -13.20
N LEU A 317 9.10 -13.72 -12.91
CA LEU A 317 9.21 -15.03 -12.28
C LEU A 317 9.71 -16.12 -13.25
N ILE A 318 9.45 -16.00 -14.55
CA ILE A 318 9.84 -17.01 -15.55
C ILE A 318 11.37 -17.21 -15.58
N VAL A 319 12.14 -16.13 -15.50
CA VAL A 319 13.62 -16.18 -15.58
C VAL A 319 14.25 -17.02 -14.46
N PRO A 320 14.01 -16.73 -13.16
CA PRO A 320 14.55 -17.55 -12.07
C PRO A 320 13.99 -18.97 -12.08
N ILE A 321 12.73 -19.19 -12.46
CA ILE A 321 12.16 -20.54 -12.62
C ILE A 321 12.92 -21.33 -13.69
N TYR A 322 13.20 -20.69 -14.83
CA TYR A 322 13.96 -21.32 -15.91
C TYR A 322 15.39 -21.68 -15.48
N ILE A 323 16.09 -20.78 -14.78
CA ILE A 323 17.44 -21.06 -14.26
C ILE A 323 17.40 -22.22 -13.25
N LEU A 324 16.41 -22.24 -12.35
CA LEU A 324 16.22 -23.33 -11.42
C LEU A 324 15.99 -24.67 -12.15
N SER A 325 15.21 -24.66 -13.24
CA SER A 325 14.93 -25.85 -14.05
C SER A 325 16.19 -26.46 -14.66
N ILE A 326 17.11 -25.62 -15.13
CA ILE A 326 18.40 -26.04 -15.69
C ILE A 326 19.31 -26.58 -14.60
N SER A 327 19.41 -25.89 -13.45
CA SER A 327 20.26 -26.32 -12.33
C SER A 327 19.86 -27.70 -11.83
N LEU A 328 18.56 -27.97 -11.77
CA LEU A 328 18.00 -29.25 -11.35
C LEU A 328 18.10 -30.34 -12.44
N LYS A 329 18.78 -30.09 -13.57
CA LYS A 329 18.97 -31.03 -14.70
C LYS A 329 17.67 -31.67 -15.19
N GLY A 330 16.58 -30.90 -15.21
CA GLY A 330 15.27 -31.41 -15.64
C GLY A 330 14.66 -32.45 -14.71
N ASN A 331 15.08 -32.51 -13.43
CA ASN A 331 14.44 -33.34 -12.42
C ASN A 331 13.06 -32.73 -12.10
N TYR A 332 12.11 -33.00 -12.99
CA TYR A 332 10.78 -32.40 -13.11
C TYR A 332 10.01 -32.42 -11.79
N ILE A 333 10.30 -33.40 -10.93
CA ILE A 333 9.74 -33.56 -9.59
C ILE A 333 9.97 -32.31 -8.72
N TYR A 334 11.15 -31.70 -8.74
CA TYR A 334 11.44 -30.53 -7.91
C TYR A 334 10.78 -29.26 -8.45
N LEU A 335 10.80 -29.06 -9.77
CA LEU A 335 10.09 -27.95 -10.42
C LEU A 335 8.57 -28.06 -10.23
N LEU A 336 8.03 -29.27 -10.34
CA LEU A 336 6.62 -29.59 -10.08
C LEU A 336 6.29 -29.43 -8.59
N PHE A 337 7.23 -29.70 -7.68
CA PHE A 337 7.08 -29.41 -6.25
C PHE A 337 7.11 -27.90 -5.96
N THR A 338 7.97 -27.12 -6.62
CA THR A 338 7.99 -25.65 -6.50
C THR A 338 6.71 -25.04 -7.07
N ILE A 339 6.26 -25.49 -8.23
CA ILE A 339 4.99 -25.08 -8.84
C ILE A 339 3.82 -25.52 -7.97
N MET A 340 3.81 -26.75 -7.44
CA MET A 340 2.81 -27.20 -6.47
C MET A 340 2.82 -26.36 -5.20
N ALA A 341 3.99 -25.99 -4.66
CA ALA A 341 4.09 -25.15 -3.48
C ALA A 341 3.57 -23.74 -3.77
N ILE A 342 3.86 -23.19 -4.95
CA ILE A 342 3.30 -21.91 -5.41
C ILE A 342 1.78 -22.01 -5.57
N ILE A 343 1.27 -23.06 -6.22
CA ILE A 343 -0.17 -23.30 -6.40
C ILE A 343 -0.86 -23.53 -5.06
N ILE A 344 -0.29 -24.34 -4.16
CA ILE A 344 -0.82 -24.59 -2.81
C ILE A 344 -0.80 -23.29 -2.00
N PHE A 345 0.25 -22.47 -2.10
CA PHE A 345 0.32 -21.18 -1.44
C PHE A 345 -0.74 -20.21 -2.00
N SER A 346 -0.89 -20.12 -3.32
CA SER A 346 -1.93 -19.32 -3.98
C SER A 346 -3.34 -19.80 -3.64
N ILE A 347 -3.58 -21.12 -3.62
CA ILE A 347 -4.86 -21.73 -3.22
C ILE A 347 -5.10 -21.55 -1.72
N SER A 348 -4.08 -21.61 -0.88
CA SER A 348 -4.21 -21.40 0.57
C SER A 348 -4.52 -19.95 0.88
N ILE A 349 -3.89 -19.00 0.18
CA ILE A 349 -4.26 -17.58 0.20
C ILE A 349 -5.71 -17.42 -0.25
N TYR A 350 -6.13 -18.05 -1.35
CA TYR A 350 -7.51 -17.99 -1.84
C TYR A 350 -8.53 -18.65 -0.89
N ASN A 351 -8.20 -19.78 -0.26
CA ASN A 351 -9.12 -20.53 0.60
C ASN A 351 -9.26 -19.95 2.00
N ILE A 352 -8.17 -19.49 2.63
CA ILE A 352 -8.24 -18.73 3.90
C ILE A 352 -9.22 -17.55 3.71
N TYR A 353 -9.23 -16.98 2.52
CA TYR A 353 -10.09 -15.87 2.13
C TYR A 353 -11.56 -16.22 1.93
N ASN A 354 -11.85 -17.35 1.29
CA ASN A 354 -13.23 -17.83 1.16
C ASN A 354 -13.81 -18.25 2.52
N THR A 355 -13.01 -18.80 3.44
CA THR A 355 -13.48 -19.06 4.81
C THR A 355 -13.69 -17.79 5.65
N LEU A 356 -13.15 -16.64 5.24
CA LEU A 356 -13.41 -15.35 5.87
C LEU A 356 -14.61 -14.60 5.26
N GLN A 357 -15.21 -15.13 4.18
CA GLN A 357 -16.41 -14.59 3.52
C GLN A 357 -17.71 -15.36 3.80
N ASN A 358 -17.65 -16.46 4.57
CA ASN A 358 -18.84 -17.18 5.04
C ASN A 358 -19.25 -16.75 6.45
#